data_AF-A0A524BDV5-F1
#
_entry.id   AF-A0A524BDV5-F1
#
_cell.length_a   1.000
_cell.length_b   1.000
_cell.length_c   1.000
_cell.angle_alpha   90.00
_cell.angle_beta   90.00
_cell.angle_gamma   90.00
#
_symmetry.space_group_name_H-M   'P 1'
#
loop_
_entity.id
_entity.type
_entity.pdbx_description
1 polymer ?
#
loop_
_entity_poly.entity_id
_entity_poly.type
_entity_poly.pdbx_seq_one_letter_code
_entity_poly.pdbx_strand_id
1 'polypeptide(L)'
;MITPALHPVLERQLLLQLGDRLKRLRKAQGLGTVEMAARAGITRNTLRAVESGDPAPSFGTYLRVMSILGISGELALLAGDTLAPAPAASAAARSRRPAPVVEVRVSAETARHRLQDLQSLALHDEAVRLAKQNPACVQQARETTERWLATGDARSAGLWREWLDILAAGSWRRILGRTRHAQQLRQASPLVTILPEAVRQRILQEVSDLKQGVVIGNSIDTLPTQSPTDAP
;
A
#
# COMPACT_ATOMS: atom_id res chain seq x y z
N MET A 1 0.08 -26.06 -7.49
CA MET A 1 0.28 -25.09 -6.39
C MET A 1 -0.11 -23.73 -6.94
N ILE A 2 -1.22 -23.16 -6.46
CA ILE A 2 -1.64 -21.82 -6.86
C ILE A 2 -0.82 -20.88 -6.00
N THR A 3 0.21 -20.26 -6.58
CA THR A 3 0.98 -19.24 -5.88
C THR A 3 0.05 -18.04 -5.71
N PRO A 4 -0.31 -17.61 -4.49
CA PRO A 4 -1.16 -16.45 -4.31
C PRO A 4 -0.47 -15.25 -4.98
N ALA A 5 -1.19 -14.58 -5.88
CA ALA A 5 -0.68 -13.40 -6.55
C ALA A 5 -0.56 -12.26 -5.53
N LEU A 6 0.58 -11.57 -5.52
CA LEU A 6 0.74 -10.32 -4.78
C LEU A 6 -0.19 -9.26 -5.41
N HIS A 7 -0.98 -8.58 -4.57
CA HIS A 7 -1.93 -7.53 -4.99
C HIS A 7 -1.48 -6.17 -4.43
N PRO A 8 -0.42 -5.56 -5.00
CA PRO A 8 0.20 -4.35 -4.46
C PRO A 8 -0.78 -3.18 -4.30
N VAL A 9 -1.76 -3.04 -5.21
CA VAL A 9 -2.75 -1.94 -5.12
C VAL A 9 -3.68 -2.14 -3.92
N LEU A 10 -4.12 -3.38 -3.70
CA LEU A 10 -5.01 -3.73 -2.59
C LEU A 10 -4.28 -3.58 -1.26
N GLU A 11 -3.08 -4.14 -1.13
CA GLU A 11 -2.23 -4.03 0.06
C GLU A 11 -2.00 -2.55 0.42
N ARG A 12 -1.67 -1.73 -0.57
CA ARG A 12 -1.49 -0.29 -0.40
C ARG A 12 -2.76 0.39 0.08
N GLN A 13 -3.91 0.08 -0.54
CA GLN A 13 -5.20 0.62 -0.15
C GLN A 13 -5.57 0.26 1.30
N LEU A 14 -5.33 -0.98 1.72
CA LEU A 14 -5.60 -1.43 3.09
C LEU A 14 -4.75 -0.66 4.11
N LEU A 15 -3.45 -0.48 3.83
CA LEU A 15 -2.56 0.31 4.69
C LEU A 15 -2.99 1.78 4.78
N LEU A 16 -3.40 2.39 3.67
CA LEU A 16 -3.92 3.75 3.64
C LEU A 16 -5.18 3.88 4.52
N GLN A 17 -6.12 2.94 4.39
CA GLN A 17 -7.33 2.93 5.20
C GLN A 17 -7.03 2.73 6.69
N LEU A 18 -6.10 1.84 7.03
CA LEU A 18 -5.66 1.63 8.40
C LEU A 18 -5.05 2.91 8.98
N GLY A 19 -4.09 3.53 8.28
CA GLY A 19 -3.47 4.78 8.71
C GLY A 19 -4.49 5.91 8.95
N ASP A 20 -5.45 6.07 8.03
CA ASP A 20 -6.52 7.06 8.18
C ASP A 20 -7.46 6.77 9.36
N ARG A 21 -7.73 5.49 9.66
CA ARG A 21 -8.51 5.07 10.84
C ARG A 21 -7.76 5.36 12.14
N LEU A 22 -6.47 4.98 12.21
CA LEU A 22 -5.62 5.25 13.38
C LEU A 22 -5.53 6.75 13.68
N LYS A 23 -5.31 7.56 12.63
CA LYS A 23 -5.26 9.02 12.74
C LYS A 23 -6.57 9.62 13.25
N ARG A 24 -7.71 9.12 12.76
CA ARG A 24 -9.04 9.56 13.22
C ARG A 24 -9.26 9.19 14.68
N LEU A 25 -8.94 7.96 15.07
CA LEU A 25 -9.08 7.49 16.45
C LEU A 25 -8.22 8.32 17.42
N ARG A 26 -6.97 8.59 17.05
CA ARG A 26 -6.10 9.50 17.83
C ARG A 26 -6.74 10.87 18.03
N LYS A 27 -7.25 11.47 16.95
CA LYS A 27 -7.89 12.79 17.01
C LYS A 27 -9.16 12.77 17.86
N ALA A 28 -9.96 11.71 17.77
CA ALA A 28 -11.16 11.54 18.58
C ALA A 28 -10.84 11.43 20.08
N GLN A 29 -9.67 10.89 20.43
CA GLN A 29 -9.16 10.84 21.80
C GLN A 29 -8.46 12.16 22.24
N GLY A 30 -8.47 13.21 21.41
CA GLY A 30 -7.83 14.50 21.73
C GLY A 30 -6.30 14.48 21.74
N LEU A 31 -5.67 13.38 21.32
CA LEU A 31 -4.21 13.22 21.41
C LEU A 31 -3.47 13.98 20.31
N GLY A 32 -2.53 14.83 20.72
CA GLY A 32 -1.65 15.56 19.81
C GLY A 32 -0.66 14.63 19.08
N THR A 33 -0.12 15.06 17.94
CA THR A 33 0.89 14.27 17.20
C THR A 33 2.18 14.10 18.00
N VAL A 34 2.60 15.16 18.71
CA VAL A 34 3.81 15.16 19.55
C VAL A 34 3.61 14.22 20.73
N GLU A 35 2.50 14.37 21.43
CA GLU A 35 2.14 13.58 22.60
C GLU A 35 2.01 12.10 22.25
N MET A 36 1.27 11.76 21.20
CA MET A 36 1.13 10.37 20.75
C MET A 36 2.48 9.74 20.41
N ALA A 37 3.34 10.46 19.68
CA ALA A 37 4.65 9.96 19.29
C ALA A 37 5.52 9.66 20.53
N ALA A 38 5.48 10.55 21.53
CA ALA A 38 6.17 10.34 22.80
C ALA A 38 5.61 9.10 23.55
N ARG A 39 4.29 8.97 23.68
CA ARG A 39 3.65 7.82 24.35
C ARG A 39 3.96 6.49 23.65
N ALA A 40 4.02 6.48 22.32
CA ALA A 40 4.37 5.30 21.54
C ALA A 40 5.89 5.03 21.45
N GLY A 41 6.74 5.91 22.02
CA GLY A 41 8.20 5.78 21.97
C GLY A 41 8.76 5.86 20.55
N ILE A 42 8.21 6.74 19.70
CA ILE A 42 8.60 6.91 18.30
C ILE A 42 8.76 8.39 17.94
N THR A 43 9.41 8.67 16.81
CA THR A 43 9.52 10.04 16.32
C THR A 43 8.19 10.53 15.74
N ARG A 44 7.99 11.86 15.70
CA ARG A 44 6.85 12.49 15.00
C ARG A 44 6.77 12.08 13.53
N ASN A 45 7.92 11.89 12.89
CA ASN A 45 7.98 11.48 11.49
C ASN A 45 7.50 10.02 11.32
N THR A 46 7.90 9.14 12.23
CA THR A 46 7.44 7.74 12.26
C THR A 46 5.93 7.64 12.48
N LEU A 47 5.37 8.43 13.41
CA LEU A 47 3.92 8.48 13.61
C LEU A 47 3.20 8.96 12.34
N ARG A 48 3.71 10.01 11.69
CA ARG A 48 3.15 10.50 10.41
C ARG A 48 3.19 9.44 9.33
N ALA A 49 4.27 8.65 9.25
CA ALA A 49 4.40 7.55 8.31
C ALA A 49 3.31 6.49 8.55
N VAL A 50 3.14 6.04 9.79
CA VAL A 50 2.07 5.10 10.20
C VAL A 50 0.67 5.64 9.85
N GLU A 51 0.37 6.88 10.23
CA GLU A 51 -0.92 7.51 9.95
C GLU A 51 -1.17 7.80 8.48
N SER A 52 -0.13 7.82 7.66
CA SER A 52 -0.22 7.91 6.20
C SER A 52 -0.29 6.53 5.53
N GLY A 53 -0.26 5.44 6.30
CA GLY A 53 -0.26 4.07 5.80
C GLY A 53 1.04 3.65 5.12
N ASP A 54 2.18 4.31 5.38
CA ASP A 54 3.48 3.94 4.80
C ASP A 54 3.82 2.46 5.09
N PRO A 55 4.24 1.64 4.11
CA PRO A 55 4.62 0.24 4.36
C PRO A 55 5.97 0.08 5.09
N ALA A 56 6.79 1.13 5.18
CA ALA A 56 8.16 1.06 5.71
C ALA A 56 8.28 0.95 7.25
N PRO A 57 7.42 1.57 8.09
CA PRO A 57 7.38 1.29 9.52
C PRO A 57 7.13 -0.20 9.78
N SER A 58 7.89 -0.79 10.71
CA SER A 58 7.71 -2.19 11.07
C SER A 58 6.30 -2.45 11.61
N PHE A 59 5.80 -3.68 11.48
CA PHE A 59 4.52 -4.06 12.09
C PHE A 59 4.50 -3.78 13.61
N GLY A 60 5.63 -4.02 14.31
CA GLY A 60 5.77 -3.64 15.72
C GLY A 60 5.58 -2.15 16.01
N THR A 61 5.87 -1.28 15.04
CA THR A 61 5.59 0.16 15.15
C THR A 61 4.09 0.46 15.03
N TYR A 62 3.38 -0.21 14.12
CA TYR A 62 1.92 -0.14 14.04
C TYR A 62 1.27 -0.64 15.34
N LEU A 63 1.76 -1.77 15.88
CA LEU A 63 1.30 -2.30 17.16
C LEU A 63 1.45 -1.32 18.31
N ARG A 64 2.59 -0.65 18.43
CA ARG A 64 2.80 0.38 19.48
C ARG A 64 1.76 1.49 19.40
N VAL A 65 1.47 1.98 18.19
CA VAL A 65 0.43 2.99 17.96
C VAL A 65 -0.95 2.45 18.35
N MET A 66 -1.29 1.23 17.94
CA MET A 66 -2.55 0.56 18.29
C MET A 66 -2.70 0.35 19.81
N SER A 67 -1.61 0.03 20.52
CA SER A 67 -1.62 -0.18 21.97
C SER A 67 -1.95 1.10 22.73
N ILE A 68 -1.36 2.24 22.33
CA ILE A 68 -1.68 3.53 22.94
C ILE A 68 -3.12 3.95 22.65
N LEU A 69 -3.66 3.58 21.48
CA LEU A 69 -5.05 3.84 21.12
C LEU A 69 -6.05 2.87 21.74
N GLY A 70 -5.58 1.80 22.41
CA GLY A 70 -6.43 0.81 23.09
C GLY A 70 -7.06 -0.23 22.17
N ILE A 71 -6.55 -0.42 20.95
CA ILE A 71 -7.16 -1.31 19.93
C ILE A 71 -6.28 -2.51 19.57
N SER A 72 -5.24 -2.82 20.34
CA SER A 72 -4.39 -3.99 20.09
C SER A 72 -5.13 -5.32 20.22
N GLY A 73 -6.24 -5.35 20.97
CA GLY A 73 -7.12 -6.52 21.09
C GLY A 73 -7.77 -6.94 19.78
N GLU A 74 -7.98 -6.02 18.83
CA GLU A 74 -8.52 -6.32 17.50
C GLU A 74 -7.63 -7.31 16.72
N LEU A 75 -6.33 -7.31 16.99
CA LEU A 75 -5.42 -8.27 16.36
C LEU A 75 -5.48 -9.65 16.99
N ALA A 76 -5.83 -9.74 18.28
CA ALA A 76 -6.10 -11.03 18.91
C ALA A 76 -7.38 -11.66 18.34
N LEU A 77 -8.40 -10.84 18.06
CA LEU A 77 -9.62 -11.28 17.37
C LEU A 77 -9.31 -11.77 15.94
N LEU A 78 -8.45 -11.05 15.21
CA LEU A 78 -7.97 -11.47 13.88
C LEU A 78 -7.25 -12.83 13.94
N ALA A 79 -6.50 -13.10 15.01
CA ALA A 79 -5.69 -14.30 15.16
C ALA A 79 -6.45 -15.53 15.67
N GLY A 80 -7.69 -15.38 16.14
CA GLY A 80 -8.46 -16.46 16.78
C GLY A 80 -8.99 -17.49 15.79
N ASP A 81 -9.92 -17.08 14.92
CA ASP A 81 -10.72 -18.04 14.13
C ASP A 81 -10.14 -18.35 12.75
N THR A 82 -9.26 -17.50 12.21
CA THR A 82 -8.71 -17.64 10.85
C THR A 82 -7.29 -18.22 10.83
N LEU A 83 -6.51 -18.06 11.91
CA LEU A 83 -5.13 -18.53 11.99
C LEU A 83 -4.98 -19.85 12.76
N ALA A 84 -6.01 -20.26 13.53
CA ALA A 84 -6.02 -21.53 14.25
C ALA A 84 -6.73 -22.61 13.41
N PRO A 85 -6.05 -23.69 13.01
CA PRO A 85 -6.73 -24.83 12.41
C PRO A 85 -7.70 -25.45 13.42
N ALA A 86 -8.87 -25.88 12.96
CA ALA A 86 -9.84 -26.53 13.83
C ALA A 86 -9.20 -27.74 14.56
N PRO A 87 -9.37 -27.88 15.89
CA PRO A 87 -8.81 -29.00 16.62
C PRO A 87 -9.32 -30.33 16.05
N ALA A 88 -8.43 -31.31 15.84
CA ALA A 88 -8.72 -32.55 15.12
C ALA A 88 -9.92 -33.36 15.65
N ALA A 89 -10.26 -33.22 16.94
CA ALA A 89 -11.39 -33.90 17.58
C ALA A 89 -12.69 -33.07 17.64
N SER A 90 -12.66 -31.81 17.21
CA SER A 90 -13.80 -30.91 17.30
C SER A 90 -14.93 -31.30 16.33
N ALA A 91 -16.16 -30.89 16.65
CA ALA A 91 -17.28 -31.00 15.71
C ALA A 91 -17.03 -30.17 14.43
N ALA A 92 -16.25 -29.08 14.53
CA ALA A 92 -15.82 -28.27 13.39
C ALA A 92 -14.87 -29.02 12.45
N ALA A 93 -13.92 -29.81 12.96
CA ALA A 93 -13.04 -30.66 12.15
C ALA A 93 -13.79 -31.83 11.47
N ARG A 94 -14.91 -32.28 12.05
CA ARG A 94 -15.79 -33.32 11.49
C ARG A 94 -16.92 -32.76 10.62
N SER A 95 -17.12 -31.45 10.64
CA SER A 95 -18.14 -30.78 9.84
C SER A 95 -17.73 -30.78 8.37
N ARG A 96 -18.57 -31.36 7.51
CA ARG A 96 -18.50 -31.18 6.05
C ARG A 96 -19.17 -29.88 5.59
N ARG A 97 -19.76 -29.12 6.52
CA ARG A 97 -20.43 -27.86 6.20
C ARG A 97 -19.33 -26.84 5.87
N PRO A 98 -19.38 -26.19 4.70
CA PRO A 98 -18.39 -25.17 4.37
C PRO A 98 -18.43 -24.09 5.45
N ALA A 99 -17.24 -23.64 5.87
CA ALA A 99 -17.13 -22.52 6.79
C ALA A 99 -17.88 -21.30 6.19
N PRO A 100 -18.54 -20.48 7.01
CA PRO A 100 -19.20 -19.28 6.52
C PRO A 100 -18.16 -18.41 5.79
N VAL A 101 -18.39 -18.18 4.51
CA VAL A 101 -17.53 -17.30 3.71
C VAL A 101 -17.88 -15.87 4.10
N VAL A 102 -16.94 -15.19 4.76
CA VAL A 102 -17.05 -13.75 5.03
C VAL A 102 -16.42 -13.02 3.86
N GLU A 103 -17.23 -12.28 3.12
CA GLU A 103 -16.81 -11.44 2.01
C GLU A 103 -16.70 -9.98 2.44
N VAL A 104 -15.49 -9.42 2.38
CA VAL A 104 -15.24 -8.00 2.66
C VAL A 104 -15.02 -7.28 1.33
N ARG A 105 -15.97 -6.42 0.96
CA ARG A 105 -15.82 -5.55 -0.22
C ARG A 105 -14.95 -4.35 0.13
N VAL A 106 -13.79 -4.25 -0.52
CA VAL A 106 -12.90 -3.09 -0.43
C VAL A 106 -13.07 -2.24 -1.69
N SER A 107 -13.36 -0.96 -1.49
CA SER A 107 -13.43 0.04 -2.55
C SER A 107 -12.60 1.26 -2.17
N ALA A 108 -11.89 1.84 -3.14
CA ALA A 108 -11.37 3.20 -3.00
C ALA A 108 -12.53 4.19 -3.19
N GLU A 109 -12.78 5.08 -2.22
CA GLU A 109 -13.81 6.14 -2.34
C GLU A 109 -13.70 6.86 -3.70
N THR A 110 -14.84 7.05 -4.36
CA THR A 110 -15.02 7.35 -5.79
C THR A 110 -14.43 8.67 -6.30
N ALA A 111 -13.74 9.44 -5.46
CA ALA A 111 -13.09 10.67 -5.88
C ALA A 111 -11.92 10.34 -6.83
N ARG A 112 -12.07 10.68 -8.12
CA ARG A 112 -11.06 10.43 -9.19
C ARG A 112 -9.63 10.75 -8.75
N HIS A 113 -9.43 11.83 -7.98
CA HIS A 113 -8.12 12.24 -7.47
C HIS A 113 -7.48 11.22 -6.52
N ARG A 114 -8.25 10.51 -5.68
CA ARG A 114 -7.71 9.48 -4.78
C ARG A 114 -7.30 8.22 -5.53
N LEU A 115 -8.06 7.82 -6.54
CA LEU A 115 -7.73 6.68 -7.38
C LEU A 115 -6.45 6.95 -8.19
N GLN A 116 -6.31 8.16 -8.74
CA GLN A 116 -5.10 8.59 -9.44
C GLN A 116 -3.88 8.63 -8.50
N ASP A 117 -4.05 9.10 -7.26
CA ASP A 117 -2.98 9.09 -6.27
C ASP A 117 -2.59 7.66 -5.86
N LEU A 118 -3.56 6.76 -5.67
CA LEU A 118 -3.31 5.35 -5.38
C LEU A 118 -2.56 4.66 -6.53
N GLN A 119 -2.98 4.87 -7.77
CA GLN A 119 -2.29 4.36 -8.95
C GLN A 119 -0.84 4.86 -8.99
N SER A 120 -0.64 6.17 -8.76
CA SER A 120 0.68 6.77 -8.69
C SER A 120 1.53 6.11 -7.61
N LEU A 121 0.99 5.94 -6.40
CA LEU A 121 1.69 5.28 -5.29
C LEU A 121 2.06 3.83 -5.63
N ALA A 122 1.11 3.03 -6.13
CA ALA A 122 1.35 1.63 -6.46
C ALA A 122 2.44 1.44 -7.53
N LEU A 123 2.43 2.26 -8.59
CA LEU A 123 3.48 2.26 -9.62
C LEU A 123 4.85 2.60 -9.03
N HIS A 124 4.93 3.56 -8.11
CA HIS A 124 6.18 3.97 -7.49
C HIS A 124 6.67 2.98 -6.44
N ASP A 125 5.79 2.37 -5.64
CA ASP A 125 6.14 1.31 -4.71
C ASP A 125 6.83 0.15 -5.44
N GLU A 126 6.26 -0.25 -6.58
CA GLU A 126 6.80 -1.33 -7.38
C GLU A 126 8.11 -0.95 -8.10
N ALA A 127 8.19 0.27 -8.63
CA ALA A 127 9.43 0.77 -9.22
C ALA A 127 10.55 0.86 -8.16
N VAL A 128 10.24 1.30 -6.94
CA VAL A 128 11.18 1.30 -5.80
C VAL A 128 11.57 -0.12 -5.41
N ARG A 129 10.63 -1.08 -5.41
CA ARG A 129 10.92 -2.49 -5.15
C ARG A 129 11.94 -3.04 -6.14
N LEU A 130 11.75 -2.78 -7.44
CA LEU A 130 12.68 -3.17 -8.49
C LEU A 130 14.03 -2.46 -8.35
N ALA A 131 14.03 -1.16 -8.08
CA ALA A 131 15.25 -0.38 -7.88
C ALA A 131 16.08 -0.89 -6.69
N LYS A 132 15.44 -1.33 -5.60
CA LYS A 132 16.12 -1.94 -4.45
C LYS A 132 16.70 -3.32 -4.76
N GLN A 133 16.08 -4.09 -5.66
CA GLN A 133 16.51 -5.43 -6.03
C GLN A 133 17.61 -5.43 -7.09
N ASN A 134 17.61 -4.42 -7.96
CA ASN A 134 18.54 -4.33 -9.08
C ASN A 134 19.21 -2.95 -9.13
N PRO A 135 20.49 -2.84 -8.73
CA PRO A 135 21.26 -1.59 -8.83
C PRO A 135 21.32 -0.98 -10.24
N ALA A 136 21.22 -1.80 -11.29
CA ALA A 136 21.20 -1.30 -12.67
C ALA A 136 19.97 -0.43 -12.96
N CYS A 137 18.82 -0.72 -12.33
CA CYS A 137 17.63 0.11 -12.44
C CYS A 137 17.84 1.51 -11.82
N VAL A 138 18.58 1.59 -10.71
CA VAL A 138 18.94 2.88 -10.10
C VAL A 138 19.84 3.68 -11.03
N GLN A 139 20.82 3.04 -11.65
CA GLN A 139 21.72 3.67 -12.60
C GLN A 139 20.99 4.18 -13.86
N GLN A 140 20.10 3.38 -14.44
CA GLN A 140 19.26 3.79 -15.57
C GLN A 140 18.37 5.00 -15.23
N ALA A 141 17.76 5.01 -14.04
CA ALA A 141 16.96 6.14 -13.57
C ALA A 141 17.81 7.39 -13.39
N ARG A 142 19.04 7.24 -12.88
CA ARG A 142 20.01 8.33 -12.72
C ARG A 142 20.40 8.94 -14.06
N GLU A 143 20.83 8.13 -15.02
CA GLU A 143 21.20 8.58 -16.37
C GLU A 143 20.05 9.28 -17.09
N THR A 144 18.82 8.78 -16.91
CA THR A 144 17.62 9.43 -17.44
C THR A 144 17.39 10.80 -16.83
N THR A 145 17.59 10.92 -15.51
CA THR A 145 17.44 12.19 -14.78
C THR A 145 18.52 13.19 -15.18
N GLU A 146 19.77 12.75 -15.35
CA GLU A 146 20.88 13.58 -15.82
C GLU A 146 20.63 14.09 -17.25
N ARG A 147 20.12 13.24 -18.15
CA ARG A 147 19.71 13.67 -19.50
C ARG A 147 18.60 14.71 -19.48
N TRP A 148 17.60 14.56 -18.62
CA TRP A 148 16.54 15.56 -18.47
C TRP A 148 17.08 16.87 -17.91
N LEU A 149 18.01 16.83 -16.95
CA LEU A 149 18.67 18.03 -16.45
C LEU A 149 19.48 18.76 -17.52
N ALA A 150 20.10 18.03 -18.45
CA ALA A 150 20.89 18.61 -19.54
C ALA A 150 20.03 19.23 -20.65
N THR A 151 18.79 18.75 -20.85
CA THR A 151 17.94 19.10 -22.01
C THR A 151 16.62 19.80 -21.66
N GLY A 152 16.23 19.78 -20.38
CA GLY A 152 14.89 20.11 -19.93
C GLY A 152 14.69 21.54 -19.40
N ASP A 153 13.44 21.83 -19.05
CA ASP A 153 12.98 23.13 -18.54
C ASP A 153 13.52 23.41 -17.12
N ALA A 154 14.02 24.62 -16.90
CA ALA A 154 14.52 25.12 -15.62
C ALA A 154 13.50 24.96 -14.47
N ARG A 155 12.19 24.99 -14.77
CA ARG A 155 11.12 24.86 -13.77
C ARG A 155 11.11 23.51 -13.04
N SER A 156 11.54 22.42 -13.68
CA SER A 156 11.55 21.08 -13.09
C SER A 156 12.94 20.65 -12.60
N ALA A 157 13.99 21.44 -12.89
CA ALA A 157 15.37 21.12 -12.55
C ALA A 157 15.59 20.93 -11.04
N GLY A 158 14.86 21.67 -10.19
CA GLY A 158 14.93 21.48 -8.74
C GLY A 158 14.48 20.07 -8.31
N LEU A 159 13.38 19.57 -8.86
CA LEU A 159 12.86 18.24 -8.57
C LEU A 159 13.79 17.14 -9.09
N TRP A 160 14.40 17.33 -10.27
CA TRP A 160 15.35 16.35 -10.82
C TRP A 160 16.65 16.26 -10.03
N ARG A 161 17.18 17.38 -9.52
CA ARG A 161 18.33 17.35 -8.60
C ARG A 161 17.99 16.61 -7.30
N GLU A 162 16.82 16.89 -6.75
CA GLU A 162 16.33 16.16 -5.57
C GLU A 162 16.16 14.65 -5.87
N TRP A 163 15.74 14.29 -7.07
CA TRP A 163 15.69 12.89 -7.50
C TRP A 163 17.08 12.26 -7.54
N LEU A 164 18.11 12.94 -8.03
CA LEU A 164 19.49 12.42 -7.98
C LEU A 164 19.94 12.17 -6.54
N ASP A 165 19.64 13.08 -5.61
CA ASP A 165 19.93 12.90 -4.18
C ASP A 165 19.18 11.69 -3.60
N ILE A 166 17.91 11.51 -3.97
CA ILE A 166 17.09 10.39 -3.50
C ILE A 166 17.63 9.06 -4.03
N LEU A 167 18.01 8.99 -5.32
CA LEU A 167 18.59 7.81 -5.94
C LEU A 167 19.93 7.45 -5.28
N ALA A 168 20.77 8.45 -5.00
CA ALA A 168 22.06 8.26 -4.35
C ALA A 168 21.93 7.81 -2.88
N ALA A 169 21.01 8.42 -2.13
CA ALA A 169 20.83 8.13 -0.71
C ALA A 169 19.84 6.99 -0.42
N GLY A 170 19.18 6.42 -1.44
CA GLY A 170 18.12 5.42 -1.26
C GLY A 170 16.92 5.93 -0.43
N SER A 171 16.64 7.23 -0.48
CA SER A 171 15.66 7.92 0.39
C SER A 171 14.22 7.81 -0.13
N TRP A 172 13.80 6.60 -0.52
CA TRP A 172 12.54 6.32 -1.22
C TRP A 172 11.28 6.81 -0.49
N ARG A 173 11.31 6.90 0.83
CA ARG A 173 10.20 7.40 1.66
C ARG A 173 9.73 8.80 1.27
N ARG A 174 10.63 9.63 0.70
CA ARG A 174 10.29 10.98 0.23
C ARG A 174 9.29 10.97 -0.92
N ILE A 175 9.27 9.89 -1.71
CA ILE A 175 8.42 9.74 -2.90
C ILE A 175 7.12 9.00 -2.55
N LEU A 176 7.17 8.06 -1.60
CA LEU A 176 6.02 7.21 -1.24
C LEU A 176 5.07 7.85 -0.22
N GLY A 177 5.34 9.09 0.20
CA GLY A 177 4.50 9.85 1.12
C GLY A 177 3.24 10.46 0.47
N ARG A 178 2.27 10.87 1.30
CA ARG A 178 1.04 11.57 0.90
C ARG A 178 1.15 13.10 0.94
N THR A 179 2.36 13.65 0.99
CA THR A 179 2.57 15.10 1.00
C THR A 179 2.46 15.67 -0.41
N ARG A 180 2.11 16.96 -0.53
CA ARG A 180 2.12 17.65 -1.83
C ARG A 180 3.49 17.54 -2.52
N HIS A 181 4.56 17.66 -1.75
CA HIS A 181 5.94 17.53 -2.25
C HIS A 181 6.22 16.11 -2.78
N ALA A 182 5.81 15.07 -2.06
CA ALA A 182 5.94 13.69 -2.54
C ALA A 182 5.15 13.45 -3.83
N GLN A 183 3.96 14.06 -3.96
CA GLN A 183 3.17 14.02 -5.18
C GLN A 183 3.88 14.70 -6.35
N GLN A 184 4.51 15.87 -6.12
CA GLN A 184 5.31 16.56 -7.14
C GLN A 184 6.52 15.72 -7.58
N LEU A 185 7.22 15.07 -6.64
CA LEU A 185 8.29 14.14 -6.96
C LEU A 185 7.80 12.97 -7.81
N ARG A 186 6.64 12.39 -7.50
CA ARG A 186 6.03 11.32 -8.32
C ARG A 186 5.63 11.79 -9.72
N GLN A 187 5.18 13.03 -9.87
CA GLN A 187 4.83 13.61 -11.18
C GLN A 187 6.06 13.81 -12.08
N ALA A 188 7.22 14.09 -11.49
CA ALA A 188 8.49 14.29 -12.20
C ALA A 188 9.42 13.07 -12.10
N SER A 189 8.87 11.85 -11.94
CA SER A 189 9.68 10.68 -11.58
C SER A 189 10.41 10.03 -12.77
N PRO A 190 11.72 9.77 -12.65
CA PRO A 190 12.46 8.94 -13.60
C PRO A 190 12.12 7.45 -13.46
N LEU A 191 11.54 7.03 -12.34
CA LEU A 191 11.27 5.61 -12.03
C LEU A 191 10.16 5.00 -12.90
N VAL A 192 9.37 5.80 -13.61
CA VAL A 192 8.37 5.29 -14.56
C VAL A 192 9.05 4.56 -15.74
N THR A 193 10.31 4.90 -16.05
CA THR A 193 11.07 4.33 -17.16
C THR A 193 11.68 2.96 -16.85
N ILE A 194 11.80 2.59 -15.57
CA ILE A 194 12.38 1.30 -15.15
C ILE A 194 11.33 0.20 -14.99
N LEU A 195 10.04 0.56 -14.95
CA LEU A 195 8.95 -0.38 -14.70
C LEU A 195 8.60 -1.15 -15.99
N PRO A 196 8.69 -2.50 -16.02
CA PRO A 196 8.29 -3.28 -17.18
C PRO A 196 6.82 -3.09 -17.52
N GLU A 197 6.49 -3.11 -18.81
CA GLU A 197 5.12 -2.85 -19.29
C GLU A 197 4.10 -3.83 -18.70
N ALA A 198 4.44 -5.11 -18.59
CA ALA A 198 3.57 -6.13 -17.99
C ALA A 198 3.21 -5.80 -16.53
N VAL A 199 4.14 -5.22 -15.76
CA VAL A 199 3.91 -4.85 -14.37
C VAL A 199 3.03 -3.60 -14.28
N ARG A 200 3.28 -2.62 -15.15
CA ARG A 200 2.43 -1.43 -15.26
C ARG A 200 0.99 -1.80 -15.58
N GLN A 201 0.77 -2.66 -16.59
CA GLN A 201 -0.56 -3.10 -16.99
C GLN A 201 -1.27 -3.86 -15.87
N ARG A 202 -0.56 -4.71 -15.12
CA ARG A 202 -1.12 -5.39 -13.94
C ARG A 202 -1.61 -4.39 -12.89
N ILE A 203 -0.80 -3.39 -12.55
CA ILE A 203 -1.18 -2.36 -11.57
C ILE A 203 -2.39 -1.55 -12.05
N LEU A 204 -2.44 -1.19 -13.34
CA LEU A 204 -3.58 -0.50 -13.93
C LEU A 204 -4.86 -1.34 -13.86
N GLN A 205 -4.74 -2.65 -14.11
CA GLN A 205 -5.85 -3.59 -13.98
C GLN A 205 -6.34 -3.67 -12.53
N GLU A 206 -5.45 -3.86 -11.56
CA GLU A 206 -5.81 -3.90 -10.13
C GLU A 206 -6.49 -2.61 -9.65
N VAL A 207 -6.05 -1.43 -10.14
CA VAL A 207 -6.71 -0.14 -9.86
C VAL A 207 -8.12 -0.11 -10.45
N SER A 208 -8.30 -0.64 -11.66
CA SER A 208 -9.62 -0.76 -12.30
C SER A 208 -10.54 -1.68 -11.52
N ASP A 209 -10.05 -2.84 -11.09
CA ASP A 209 -10.82 -3.81 -10.31
C ASP A 209 -11.23 -3.21 -8.96
N LEU A 210 -10.30 -2.52 -8.28
CA LEU A 210 -10.57 -1.84 -7.01
C LEU A 210 -11.61 -0.72 -7.13
N LYS A 211 -11.66 -0.03 -8.28
CA LYS A 211 -12.70 0.97 -8.58
C LYS A 211 -14.09 0.32 -8.71
N GLN A 212 -14.16 -0.89 -9.27
CA GLN A 212 -15.39 -1.68 -9.35
C GLN A 212 -15.75 -2.33 -7.99
N GLY A 213 -14.76 -2.42 -7.10
CA GLY A 213 -14.86 -2.97 -5.75
C GLY A 213 -14.38 -4.41 -5.76
N VAL A 214 -13.34 -4.68 -4.97
CA VAL A 214 -12.73 -6.01 -4.85
C VAL A 214 -13.34 -6.71 -3.64
N VAL A 215 -13.80 -7.94 -3.84
CA VAL A 215 -14.28 -8.80 -2.76
C VAL A 215 -13.10 -9.61 -2.24
N ILE A 216 -12.82 -9.47 -0.94
CA ILE A 216 -11.85 -10.30 -0.22
C ILE A 216 -12.63 -11.37 0.54
N GLY A 217 -12.41 -12.64 0.21
CA GLY A 217 -12.93 -13.78 0.98
C GLY A 217 -11.80 -14.67 1.47
N ASN A 218 -12.08 -15.52 2.47
CA ASN A 218 -11.16 -16.60 2.89
C ASN A 218 -11.03 -17.73 1.86
N SER A 219 -11.80 -17.66 0.77
CA SER A 219 -11.71 -18.60 -0.35
C SER A 219 -10.56 -18.16 -1.25
N ILE A 220 -9.50 -18.96 -1.25
CA ILE A 220 -8.51 -18.98 -2.32
C ILE A 220 -9.30 -19.20 -3.63
N ASP A 221 -9.23 -18.21 -4.52
CA ASP A 221 -9.90 -18.07 -5.82
C ASP A 221 -11.43 -17.93 -5.84
N THR A 222 -11.89 -16.80 -6.39
CA THR A 222 -12.75 -16.82 -7.59
C THR A 222 -12.62 -15.48 -8.33
N LEU A 223 -12.01 -15.53 -9.52
CA LEU A 223 -12.19 -14.53 -10.58
C LEU A 223 -13.69 -14.37 -10.92
N PRO A 224 -14.11 -13.22 -11.49
CA PRO A 224 -15.52 -12.91 -11.70
C PRO A 224 -16.20 -13.94 -12.61
N THR A 225 -17.28 -14.52 -12.08
CA THR A 225 -18.23 -15.37 -12.78
C THR A 225 -18.72 -14.62 -14.03
N GLN A 226 -18.31 -15.08 -15.21
CA GLN A 226 -18.96 -14.68 -16.45
C GLN A 226 -20.39 -15.25 -16.40
N SER A 227 -21.36 -14.37 -16.51
CA SER A 227 -22.78 -14.72 -16.65
C SER A 227 -22.94 -15.68 -17.83
N PRO A 228 -23.67 -16.80 -17.69
CA PRO A 228 -24.06 -17.58 -18.85
C PRO A 228 -25.00 -16.73 -19.69
N THR A 229 -24.58 -16.49 -20.93
CA THR A 229 -25.44 -15.95 -21.98
C THR A 229 -26.51 -17.00 -22.27
N ASP A 230 -27.73 -16.71 -21.87
CA ASP A 230 -28.92 -17.40 -22.37
C ASP A 230 -29.08 -17.12 -23.86
N ALA A 231 -29.16 -18.18 -24.66
CA ALA A 231 -30.15 -18.45 -25.72
C ALA A 231 -29.58 -19.30 -26.87
N PRO A 232 -30.42 -19.98 -27.66
CA PRO A 232 -31.87 -20.18 -27.53
C PRO A 232 -32.28 -21.62 -27.18
#